data_AF-A0A1Q6X4N0-F1
#
_entry.id   AF-A0A1Q6X4N0-F1
#
_cell.length_a   1.000
_cell.length_b   1.000
_cell.length_c   1.000
_cell.angle_alpha   90.00
_cell.angle_beta   90.00
_cell.angle_gamma   90.00
#
_symmetry.space_group_name_H-M   'P 1'
#
loop_
_entity.id
_entity.type
_entity.pdbx_description
1 polymer ?
#
loop_
_entity_poly.entity_id
_entity_poly.type
_entity_poly.pdbx_seq_one_letter_code
_entity_poly.pdbx_strand_id
1 'polypeptide(L)'
;MSYKEIFWMACDSTEQLRAEYGPFHTRNEAELEARKLGFGFLLRYEHIIGETEDIQEVRCIFIELPQSRAAAVRIVRKLHTRCATCGESSVHDEPWQAEVWADIHEFEHSRHRVRLFEQTRTEGLKEIGDWRDKCA
;
A
#
# COMPACT_ATOMS: atom_id res chain seq x y z
N MET A 1 -24.86 -31.05 -18.71
CA MET A 1 -24.99 -30.29 -17.44
C MET A 1 -23.82 -29.34 -17.34
N SER A 2 -24.05 -28.02 -17.36
CA SER A 2 -22.99 -27.07 -17.07
C SER A 2 -22.63 -27.10 -15.59
N TYR A 3 -21.34 -27.01 -15.27
CA TYR A 3 -20.87 -26.94 -13.90
C TYR A 3 -20.01 -25.68 -13.70
N LYS A 4 -19.84 -25.29 -12.44
CA LYS A 4 -19.20 -24.04 -12.05
C LYS A 4 -17.93 -24.30 -11.27
N GLU A 5 -16.80 -23.83 -11.77
CA GLU A 5 -15.54 -23.81 -11.03
C GLU A 5 -15.35 -22.45 -10.35
N ILE A 6 -14.82 -22.47 -9.12
CA ILE A 6 -14.64 -21.27 -8.31
C ILE A 6 -13.18 -21.17 -7.90
N PHE A 7 -12.55 -20.03 -8.19
CA PHE A 7 -11.21 -19.70 -7.75
C PHE A 7 -11.25 -18.46 -6.88
N TRP A 8 -10.52 -18.49 -5.77
CA TRP A 8 -10.41 -17.36 -4.84
C TRP A 8 -9.03 -16.72 -4.94
N MET A 9 -9.00 -15.40 -5.00
CA MET A 9 -7.78 -14.59 -4.96
C MET A 9 -7.93 -13.54 -3.86
N ALA A 10 -6.81 -13.15 -3.27
CA ALA A 10 -6.70 -11.94 -2.46
C ALA A 10 -6.37 -10.76 -3.38
N CYS A 11 -6.96 -9.59 -3.13
CA CYS A 11 -6.82 -8.43 -4.01
C CYS A 11 -6.76 -7.10 -3.24
N ASP A 12 -5.89 -6.19 -3.66
CA ASP A 12 -5.71 -4.89 -3.03
C ASP A 12 -6.77 -3.85 -3.43
N SER A 13 -7.25 -3.89 -4.67
CA SER A 13 -8.18 -2.91 -5.26
C SER A 13 -9.16 -3.55 -6.25
N THR A 14 -10.16 -2.78 -6.72
CA THR A 14 -11.08 -3.18 -7.80
C THR A 14 -10.63 -2.68 -9.18
N GLU A 15 -9.43 -2.09 -9.27
CA GLU A 15 -8.91 -1.47 -10.49
C GLU A 15 -8.36 -2.50 -11.49
N GLN A 16 -8.07 -2.06 -12.72
CA GLN A 16 -7.53 -2.94 -13.75
C GLN A 16 -6.08 -3.36 -13.47
N LEU A 17 -5.28 -2.46 -12.87
CA LEU A 17 -3.88 -2.69 -12.50
C LEU A 17 -3.75 -3.08 -11.01
N ARG A 18 -4.51 -4.08 -10.59
CA ARG A 18 -4.53 -4.57 -9.20
C ARG A 18 -3.47 -5.63 -8.95
N ALA A 19 -3.06 -5.75 -7.69
CA ALA A 19 -2.25 -6.87 -7.23
C ALA A 19 -3.15 -8.04 -6.84
N GLU A 20 -2.93 -9.20 -7.46
CA GLU A 20 -3.65 -10.44 -7.15
C GLU A 20 -2.70 -11.48 -6.56
N TYR A 21 -3.17 -12.17 -5.53
CA TYR A 21 -2.43 -13.26 -4.91
C TYR A 21 -3.34 -14.49 -4.75
N GLY A 22 -2.89 -15.66 -5.22
CA GLY A 22 -3.68 -16.90 -5.28
C GLY A 22 -3.25 -17.79 -6.45
N PRO A 23 -4.06 -18.80 -6.84
CA PRO A 23 -5.42 -19.10 -6.39
C PRO A 23 -5.51 -19.92 -5.09
N PHE A 24 -6.60 -19.74 -4.36
CA PHE A 24 -6.97 -20.49 -3.15
C PHE A 24 -8.21 -21.34 -3.37
N HIS A 25 -8.29 -22.48 -2.66
CA HIS A 25 -9.37 -23.45 -2.79
C HIS A 25 -10.59 -23.05 -1.95
N THR A 26 -10.38 -22.34 -0.84
CA THR A 26 -11.47 -21.88 0.02
C THR A 26 -11.44 -20.37 0.24
N ARG A 27 -12.63 -19.80 0.49
CA ARG A 27 -12.76 -18.39 0.89
C ARG A 27 -11.93 -18.08 2.13
N ASN A 28 -11.91 -18.98 3.11
CA ASN A 28 -11.24 -18.75 4.39
C ASN A 28 -9.72 -18.64 4.23
N GLU A 29 -9.11 -19.46 3.38
CA GLU A 29 -7.69 -19.37 3.02
C GLU A 29 -7.38 -18.02 2.37
N ALA A 30 -8.16 -17.64 1.36
CA ALA A 30 -7.99 -16.36 0.67
C ALA A 30 -8.13 -15.17 1.63
N GLU A 31 -9.09 -15.21 2.55
CA GLU A 31 -9.31 -14.17 3.55
C GLU A 31 -8.16 -14.07 4.57
N LEU A 32 -7.57 -15.21 4.95
CA LEU A 32 -6.42 -15.24 5.84
C LEU A 32 -5.20 -14.60 5.18
N GLU A 33 -4.91 -14.95 3.92
CA GLU A 33 -3.78 -14.40 3.17
C GLU A 33 -4.00 -12.92 2.82
N ALA A 34 -5.22 -12.52 2.44
CA ALA A 34 -5.57 -11.12 2.21
C ALA A 34 -5.29 -10.27 3.46
N ARG A 35 -5.66 -10.77 4.65
CA ARG A 35 -5.36 -10.09 5.91
C ARG A 35 -3.87 -9.96 6.20
N LYS A 36 -3.05 -10.96 5.87
CA LYS A 36 -1.58 -10.89 6.06
C LYS A 36 -0.95 -9.84 5.15
N LEU A 37 -1.45 -9.72 3.91
CA LEU A 37 -0.93 -8.79 2.90
C LEU A 37 -1.52 -7.38 3.01
N GLY A 38 -2.54 -7.17 3.86
CA GLY A 38 -3.24 -5.89 3.98
C GLY A 38 -4.18 -5.60 2.80
N PHE A 39 -4.61 -6.63 2.08
CA PHE A 39 -5.53 -6.53 0.94
C PHE A 39 -6.97 -6.36 1.42
N GLY A 40 -7.69 -5.41 0.82
CA GLY A 40 -9.05 -5.04 1.23
C GLY A 40 -10.15 -5.88 0.59
N PHE A 41 -9.83 -6.66 -0.44
CA PHE A 41 -10.82 -7.36 -1.25
C PHE A 41 -10.44 -8.83 -1.45
N LEU A 42 -11.45 -9.66 -1.64
CA LEU A 42 -11.31 -10.96 -2.29
C LEU A 42 -11.88 -10.89 -3.69
N LEU A 43 -11.22 -11.55 -4.62
CA LEU A 43 -11.69 -11.73 -5.97
C LEU A 43 -12.08 -13.19 -6.17
N ARG A 44 -13.33 -13.41 -6.57
CA ARG A 44 -13.87 -14.73 -6.86
C ARG A 44 -14.11 -14.85 -8.36
N TYR A 45 -13.32 -15.70 -9.01
CA TYR A 45 -13.54 -16.10 -10.39
C TYR A 45 -14.51 -17.27 -10.42
N GLU A 46 -15.61 -17.12 -11.14
CA GLU A 46 -16.52 -18.23 -11.45
C GLU A 46 -16.42 -18.54 -12.94
N HIS A 47 -15.97 -19.75 -13.27
CA HIS A 47 -15.97 -20.26 -14.65
C HIS A 47 -17.20 -21.15 -14.85
N ILE A 48 -18.08 -20.79 -15.77
CA ILE A 48 -19.22 -21.62 -16.18
C ILE A 48 -18.78 -22.47 -17.35
N ILE A 49 -18.66 -23.78 -17.11
CA ILE A 49 -18.18 -24.74 -18.10
C ILE A 49 -19.40 -25.38 -18.78
N GLY A 50 -19.38 -25.34 -20.11
CA GLY A 50 -20.40 -25.92 -20.98
C GLY A 50 -20.32 -27.44 -21.09
N GLU A 51 -21.25 -28.04 -21.82
CA GLU A 51 -21.30 -29.50 -22.01
C GLU A 51 -20.14 -30.04 -22.85
N THR A 52 -19.47 -29.19 -23.61
CA THR A 52 -18.28 -29.50 -24.42
C THR A 52 -16.96 -29.24 -23.68
N GLU A 53 -17.01 -29.00 -22.37
CA GLU A 53 -15.87 -28.60 -21.53
C GLU A 53 -15.28 -27.21 -21.85
N ASP A 54 -15.95 -26.42 -22.70
CA ASP A 54 -15.54 -25.05 -22.99
C ASP A 54 -16.02 -24.07 -21.90
N ILE A 55 -15.18 -23.08 -21.59
CA ILE A 55 -15.56 -21.96 -20.72
C ILE A 55 -16.55 -21.06 -21.48
N GLN A 56 -17.80 -21.06 -21.05
CA GLN A 56 -18.85 -20.24 -21.66
C GLN A 56 -18.91 -18.83 -21.06
N GLU A 57 -18.63 -18.71 -19.76
CA GLU A 57 -18.71 -17.45 -19.05
C GLU A 57 -17.67 -17.38 -17.93
N VAL A 58 -17.05 -16.21 -17.76
CA VAL A 58 -16.17 -15.89 -16.62
C VAL A 58 -16.78 -14.72 -15.86
N ARG A 59 -17.10 -14.94 -14.57
CA ARG A 59 -17.58 -13.89 -13.68
C ARG A 59 -16.51 -13.51 -12.68
N CYS A 60 -16.24 -12.21 -12.58
CA CYS A 60 -15.32 -11.64 -11.60
C CYS A 60 -16.15 -10.96 -10.51
N ILE A 61 -16.14 -11.51 -9.30
CA ILE A 61 -16.92 -10.98 -8.19
C ILE A 61 -15.96 -10.48 -7.12
N PHE A 62 -16.00 -9.18 -6.89
CA PHE A 62 -15.24 -8.53 -5.82
C PHE A 62 -16.04 -8.56 -4.53
N ILE A 63 -15.41 -9.05 -3.47
CA ILE A 63 -15.99 -9.12 -2.13
C ILE A 63 -15.12 -8.26 -1.23
N GLU A 64 -15.66 -7.12 -0.82
CA GLU A 64 -15.03 -6.27 0.19
C GLU A 64 -14.99 -7.04 1.51
N LEU A 65 -13.79 -7.15 2.08
CA LEU A 65 -13.66 -7.76 3.40
C LEU A 65 -14.13 -6.76 4.44
N PRO A 66 -14.96 -7.19 5.42
CA PRO A 66 -15.33 -6.34 6.53
C PRO A 66 -14.03 -5.91 7.19
N GLN A 67 -13.70 -4.63 7.02
CA GLN A 67 -12.47 -4.07 7.52
C GLN A 67 -12.38 -4.42 9.00
N SER A 68 -11.42 -5.28 9.35
CA SER A 68 -10.62 -4.91 10.52
C SER A 68 -10.20 -3.49 10.20
N ARG A 69 -10.74 -2.51 10.91
CA ARG A 69 -10.33 -1.09 10.88
C ARG A 69 -8.86 -0.92 11.33
N ALA A 70 -7.99 -1.86 11.00
CA ALA A 70 -6.74 -1.52 10.39
C ALA A 70 -6.98 -1.23 8.88
N ALA A 71 -7.90 -0.32 8.51
CA ALA A 71 -7.34 0.94 7.99
C ALA A 71 -5.97 1.10 8.65
N ALA A 72 -4.88 0.87 7.92
CA ALA A 72 -3.64 1.52 8.29
C ALA A 72 -4.10 2.93 8.57
N VAL A 73 -4.27 3.26 9.85
CA VAL A 73 -4.55 4.61 10.26
C VAL A 73 -3.37 5.24 9.56
N ARG A 74 -3.62 6.06 8.54
CA ARG A 74 -2.66 7.05 8.14
C ARG A 74 -2.56 7.84 9.43
N ILE A 75 -1.74 7.34 10.36
CA ILE A 75 -1.19 8.09 11.46
C ILE A 75 -0.67 9.24 10.66
N VAL A 76 -1.34 10.38 10.81
CA VAL A 76 -1.01 11.58 10.06
C VAL A 76 0.43 11.87 10.45
N ARG A 77 1.34 11.33 9.65
CA ARG A 77 2.77 11.34 9.86
C ARG A 77 3.16 12.66 9.25
N LYS A 78 3.07 13.71 10.06
CA LYS A 78 3.67 14.98 9.66
C LYS A 78 5.16 14.72 9.56
N LEU A 79 5.70 14.90 8.38
CA LEU A 79 7.12 14.82 8.12
C LEU A 79 7.71 16.20 8.39
N HIS A 80 8.81 16.25 9.10
CA HIS A 80 9.53 17.49 9.39
C HIS A 80 10.92 17.37 8.81
N THR A 81 11.29 18.31 7.95
CA THR A 81 12.68 18.46 7.51
C THR A 81 13.35 19.51 8.38
N ARG A 82 14.61 19.28 8.74
CA ARG A 82 15.45 20.28 9.41
C ARG A 82 16.88 20.20 8.92
N CYS A 83 17.43 21.32 8.49
CA CYS A 83 18.84 21.42 8.13
C CYS A 83 19.71 21.33 9.39
N ALA A 84 20.68 20.42 9.38
CA ALA A 84 21.64 20.25 10.48
C ALA A 84 22.66 21.41 10.57
N THR A 85 22.75 22.24 9.54
CA THR A 85 23.78 23.28 9.40
C THR A 85 23.22 24.67 9.72
N CYS A 86 22.15 25.11 9.05
CA CYS A 86 21.53 26.41 9.30
C CYS A 86 20.31 26.35 10.22
N GLY A 87 19.77 25.16 10.49
CA GLY A 87 18.61 24.99 11.37
C GLY A 87 17.25 25.27 10.72
N GLU A 88 17.21 25.64 9.44
CA GLU A 88 15.95 25.86 8.71
C GLU A 88 15.11 24.59 8.69
N SER A 89 13.79 24.73 8.82
CA SER A 89 12.87 23.60 8.95
C SER A 89 11.57 23.82 8.21
N SER A 90 11.00 22.73 7.70
CA SER A 90 9.68 22.72 7.05
C SER A 90 8.87 21.48 7.45
N VAL A 91 7.56 21.54 7.25
CA VAL A 91 6.61 20.46 7.59
C VAL A 91 5.86 20.05 6.34
N HIS A 92 5.73 18.74 6.14
CA HIS A 92 5.22 18.12 4.92
C HIS A 92 4.19 17.06 5.24
N ASP A 93 3.22 16.91 4.33
CA ASP A 93 2.18 15.88 4.44
C ASP A 93 2.57 14.61 3.69
N GLU A 94 3.36 14.74 2.61
CA GLU A 94 3.77 13.63 1.75
C GLU A 94 5.31 13.49 1.68
N PRO A 95 5.88 12.27 1.56
CA PRO A 95 7.33 12.04 1.52
C PRO A 95 8.07 12.81 0.42
N TRP A 96 7.50 12.87 -0.79
CA TRP A 96 8.12 13.55 -1.92
C TRP A 96 8.31 15.05 -1.68
N GLN A 97 7.44 15.69 -0.88
CA GLN A 97 7.58 17.11 -0.54
C GLN A 97 8.81 17.34 0.33
N ALA A 98 9.06 16.43 1.28
CA ALA A 98 10.24 16.46 2.14
C ALA A 98 11.53 16.25 1.34
N GLU A 99 11.52 15.34 0.37
CA GLU A 99 12.65 15.13 -0.55
C GLU A 99 12.95 16.35 -1.40
N VAL A 100 11.94 16.88 -2.11
CA VAL A 100 12.11 18.06 -2.98
C VAL A 100 12.62 19.26 -2.20
N TRP A 101 12.06 19.50 -1.01
CA TRP A 101 12.52 20.59 -0.14
C TRP A 101 13.99 20.43 0.23
N ALA A 102 14.37 19.20 0.59
CA ALA A 102 15.73 18.91 1.01
C ALA A 102 16.72 19.02 -0.16
N ASP A 103 16.35 18.58 -1.36
CA ASP A 103 17.16 18.69 -2.57
C ASP A 103 17.39 20.14 -2.97
N ILE A 104 16.33 20.96 -2.96
CA ILE A 104 16.45 22.41 -3.22
C ILE A 104 17.37 23.04 -2.18
N HIS A 105 17.16 22.76 -0.89
CA HIS A 105 17.94 23.36 0.18
C HIS A 105 19.44 22.97 0.11
N GLU A 106 19.75 21.68 -0.13
CA GLU A 106 21.12 21.20 -0.25
C GLU A 106 21.80 21.70 -1.55
N PHE A 107 21.02 21.95 -2.60
CA PHE A 107 21.50 22.57 -3.83
C PHE A 107 21.81 24.06 -3.65
N GLU A 108 20.89 24.82 -3.04
CA GLU A 108 21.07 26.25 -2.78
C GLU A 108 22.17 26.53 -1.74
N HIS A 109 22.35 25.61 -0.79
CA HIS A 109 23.34 25.72 0.26
C HIS A 109 24.35 24.58 0.23
N SER A 110 25.46 24.80 -0.47
CA SER A 110 26.58 23.85 -0.54
C SER A 110 27.03 23.41 0.86
N ARG A 111 27.15 22.09 1.07
CA ARG A 111 27.53 21.42 2.34
C ARG A 111 26.49 21.48 3.47
N HIS A 112 25.26 21.91 3.19
CA HIS A 112 24.16 21.68 4.12
C HIS A 112 23.70 20.23 4.03
N ARG A 113 23.16 19.71 5.13
CA ARG A 113 22.57 18.37 5.18
C ARG A 113 21.24 18.42 5.90
N VAL A 114 20.20 17.91 5.24
CA VAL A 114 18.85 17.88 5.76
C VAL A 114 18.56 16.56 6.44
N ARG A 115 17.99 16.66 7.64
CA ARG A 115 17.49 15.54 8.43
C ARG A 115 15.97 15.47 8.29
N LEU A 116 15.44 14.25 8.27
CA LEU A 116 14.00 14.00 8.21
C LEU A 116 13.53 13.42 9.54
N PHE A 117 12.38 13.90 9.99
CA PHE A 117 11.73 13.44 11.20
C PHE A 117 10.27 13.09 10.91
N GLU A 118 9.77 12.07 11.57
CA GLU A 118 8.38 11.68 11.55
C GLU A 118 7.74 12.03 12.89
N GLN A 119 6.59 12.71 12.85
CA GLN A 119 5.79 12.95 14.04
C GLN A 119 4.67 11.92 14.14
N THR A 120 4.70 11.12 15.21
CA THR A 120 3.59 10.21 15.56
C THR A 120 2.87 10.71 16.80
N ARG A 121 1.57 10.42 16.91
CA ARG A 121 0.76 10.83 18.09
C ARG A 121 1.26 10.22 19.41
N THR A 122 1.94 9.07 19.35
CA THR A 122 2.37 8.29 20.51
C THR A 122 3.85 8.47 20.85
N GLU A 123 4.72 8.63 19.86
CA GLU A 123 6.19 8.69 20.06
C GLU A 123 6.78 10.10 19.92
N GLY A 124 5.96 11.10 19.58
CA GLY A 124 6.46 12.46 19.33
C GLY A 124 7.27 12.54 18.03
N LEU A 125 8.29 13.39 18.00
CA LEU A 125 9.13 13.61 16.82
C LEU A 125 10.32 12.64 16.82
N LYS A 126 10.40 11.78 15.79
CA LYS A 126 11.43 10.74 15.66
C LYS A 126 12.25 10.94 14.39
N GLU A 127 13.56 10.95 14.50
CA GLU A 127 14.45 11.05 13.33
C GLU A 127 14.42 9.77 12.50
N ILE A 128 14.29 9.90 11.18
CA ILE A 128 14.44 8.81 10.22
C ILE A 128 15.90 8.77 9.77
N GLY A 129 16.67 7.84 10.34
CA GLY A 129 18.04 7.58 9.91
C GLY A 129 18.09 7.08 8.47
N ASP A 130 19.13 7.50 7.74
CA ASP A 130 19.46 7.05 6.37
C ASP A 130 18.30 7.21 5.37
N TRP A 131 17.45 8.21 5.60
CA TRP A 131 16.25 8.44 4.78
C TRP A 131 16.58 8.79 3.33
N ARG A 132 17.74 9.42 3.08
CA ARG A 132 18.25 9.70 1.74
C ARG A 132 18.68 8.43 0.99
N ASP A 133 19.22 7.44 1.71
CA ASP A 133 19.75 6.21 1.10
C ASP A 133 18.65 5.20 0.76
N LYS A 134 17.44 5.38 1.29
CA LYS A 134 16.28 4.53 1.01
C LYS A 134 15.52 4.90 -0.28
N CYS A 135 15.82 6.07 -0.85
CA CYS A 135 15.16 6.60 -2.04
C CYS A 135 16.07 6.67 -3.27
N ALA A 136 17.32 6.18 -3.15
CA ALA A 136 18.29 6.02 -4.24
C ALA A 136 18.22 4.62 -4.84
#